data_AF-A0A959EQX0-F1
#
_entry.id   AF-A0A959EQX0-F1
#
_cell.length_a   1.000
_cell.length_b   1.000
_cell.length_c   1.000
_cell.angle_alpha   90.00
_cell.angle_beta   90.00
_cell.angle_gamma   90.00
#
_symmetry.space_group_name_H-M   'P 1'
#
loop_
_entity.id
_entity.type
_entity.pdbx_description
1 polymer ?
#
loop_
_entity_poly.entity_id
_entity_poly.type
_entity_poly.pdbx_seq_one_letter_code
_entity_poly.pdbx_strand_id
1 'polypeptide(L)'
;MKNALLLLGLLSATLACQSKPEPENDRSPIVQAVADTTSDPAPEAVPSPETPESVTEAAPTPAPAAPKASPRPLEAKDQAKEKTESPPPAPAPVKQEEPQTAVVEVAPPPPPPVVVESGPQIPSTQAWNELLNKHVSATGKVSYRGFQQEAAKLQGFLDELAAHPPQKDWPRAEKMAYWINAYNAFTIKLVADQYPIKSIRDLHGGNPWQVKWIKLGSATYSLDQIENEILRPQFRDARIHFAVNCAAKSCPPLLNQAFTGAQLDQLLDRQARAFINNAQYNSISAKQIEISKIFEWYAADFGNIVEYLNQYSQTKIEPKAKVTYKEYDWSLNE
;
A
#
# COMPACT_ATOMS: atom_id res chain seq x y z
N MET A 1 -38.26 -39.12 16.24
CA MET A 1 -36.97 -39.48 15.59
C MET A 1 -37.23 -39.62 14.10
N LYS A 2 -36.45 -38.87 13.30
CA LYS A 2 -35.92 -39.23 11.97
C LYS A 2 -36.88 -39.72 10.87
N ASN A 3 -36.92 -38.87 9.84
CA ASN A 3 -36.63 -39.17 8.43
C ASN A 3 -37.79 -39.03 7.44
N ALA A 4 -37.74 -37.88 6.76
CA ALA A 4 -38.16 -37.68 5.39
C ALA A 4 -37.41 -38.63 4.44
N LEU A 5 -38.09 -39.11 3.39
CA LEU A 5 -37.46 -39.69 2.22
C LEU A 5 -38.26 -39.35 0.95
N LEU A 6 -37.60 -38.54 0.12
CA LEU A 6 -37.57 -38.46 -1.35
C LEU A 6 -38.86 -38.67 -2.16
N LEU A 7 -39.21 -37.61 -2.92
CA LEU A 7 -39.66 -37.77 -4.31
C LEU A 7 -38.69 -37.05 -5.24
N LEU A 8 -38.09 -37.85 -6.14
CA LEU A 8 -37.34 -37.41 -7.33
C LEU A 8 -38.33 -36.85 -8.36
N GLY A 9 -38.09 -35.64 -8.86
CA GLY A 9 -38.72 -35.10 -10.05
C GLY A 9 -37.65 -34.63 -11.02
N LEU A 10 -37.31 -35.47 -12.00
CA LEU A 10 -36.60 -35.06 -13.21
C LEU A 10 -37.59 -34.36 -14.15
N LEU A 11 -37.27 -33.14 -14.58
CA LEU A 11 -37.87 -32.55 -15.78
C LEU A 11 -36.77 -31.96 -16.66
N SER A 12 -36.51 -32.67 -17.76
CA SER A 12 -35.67 -32.24 -18.86
C SER A 12 -36.39 -31.17 -19.67
N ALA A 13 -35.74 -30.04 -19.94
CA ALA A 13 -36.16 -29.08 -20.94
C ALA A 13 -34.99 -28.73 -21.86
N THR A 14 -34.95 -29.42 -22.99
CA THR A 14 -34.21 -29.02 -24.20
C THR A 14 -34.87 -27.79 -24.81
N LEU A 15 -34.12 -26.71 -25.02
CA LEU A 15 -34.55 -25.62 -25.90
C LEU A 15 -33.49 -25.36 -26.96
N ALA A 16 -33.90 -25.56 -28.20
CA ALA A 16 -33.11 -25.47 -29.41
C ALA A 16 -32.99 -24.01 -29.91
N CYS A 17 -31.93 -23.82 -30.70
CA CYS A 17 -31.57 -22.65 -31.49
C CYS A 17 -32.74 -21.92 -32.16
N GLN A 18 -32.72 -20.59 -32.13
CA GLN A 18 -33.14 -19.76 -33.27
C GLN A 18 -32.18 -18.57 -33.43
N SER A 19 -31.67 -18.45 -34.66
CA SER A 19 -30.79 -17.41 -35.18
C SER A 19 -31.55 -16.57 -36.21
N LYS A 20 -31.40 -15.23 -36.15
CA LYS A 20 -31.44 -14.19 -37.23
C LYS A 20 -31.98 -12.84 -36.74
N PRO A 21 -31.78 -11.70 -37.46
CA PRO A 21 -30.84 -11.42 -38.55
C PRO A 21 -30.00 -10.13 -38.36
N GLU A 22 -28.91 -10.03 -39.14
CA GLU A 22 -28.17 -8.79 -39.45
C GLU A 22 -28.99 -7.83 -40.36
N PRO A 23 -28.68 -6.53 -40.38
CA PRO A 23 -29.06 -5.65 -41.49
C PRO A 23 -27.92 -5.49 -42.53
N GLU A 24 -28.25 -5.79 -43.79
CA GLU A 24 -27.56 -5.39 -45.04
C GLU A 24 -27.42 -3.85 -45.12
N ASN A 25 -26.21 -3.33 -45.35
CA ASN A 25 -25.60 -2.95 -46.64
C ASN A 25 -26.29 -1.80 -47.38
N ASP A 26 -25.65 -0.63 -47.40
CA ASP A 26 -25.80 0.33 -48.49
C ASP A 26 -24.40 0.73 -49.00
N ARG A 27 -24.23 0.59 -50.32
CA ARG A 27 -23.03 0.89 -51.10
C ARG A 27 -23.39 1.99 -52.10
N SER A 28 -22.53 3.00 -52.22
CA SER A 28 -21.92 3.52 -53.48
C SER A 28 -21.63 5.04 -53.41
N PRO A 29 -20.75 5.62 -54.27
CA PRO A 29 -19.64 5.05 -55.03
C PRO A 29 -18.30 5.80 -54.89
N ILE A 30 -17.31 5.19 -55.55
CA ILE A 30 -15.91 5.50 -55.80
C ILE A 30 -15.69 6.80 -56.60
N VAL A 31 -14.61 7.53 -56.30
CA VAL A 31 -13.78 8.23 -57.32
C VAL A 31 -12.30 7.94 -57.03
N GLN A 32 -11.61 7.49 -58.08
CA GLN A 32 -10.19 7.14 -58.16
C GLN A 32 -9.26 8.38 -58.20
N ALA A 33 -8.02 8.21 -57.76
CA ALA A 33 -6.80 8.73 -58.41
C ALA A 33 -5.55 8.26 -57.63
N VAL A 34 -4.92 7.15 -58.05
CA VAL A 34 -3.65 7.03 -58.81
C VAL A 34 -2.34 7.20 -58.02
N ALA A 35 -1.59 6.08 -58.03
CA ALA A 35 -0.14 5.91 -58.16
C ALA A 35 0.74 6.37 -56.97
N ASP A 36 1.85 5.71 -56.61
CA ASP A 36 2.76 4.88 -57.38
C ASP A 36 3.63 4.03 -56.41
N THR A 37 4.20 2.94 -56.95
CA THR A 37 5.44 2.18 -56.61
C THR A 37 6.16 2.43 -55.25
N THR A 38 6.64 1.43 -54.49
CA THR A 38 7.75 0.49 -54.81
C THR A 38 7.85 -0.64 -53.77
N SER A 39 8.38 -1.78 -54.22
CA SER A 39 8.71 -3.01 -53.51
C SER A 39 10.04 -2.98 -52.71
N ASP A 40 10.01 -3.61 -51.51
CA ASP A 40 11.08 -4.29 -50.72
C ASP A 40 12.31 -3.50 -50.18
N PRO A 41 13.06 -3.96 -49.13
CA PRO A 41 13.00 -5.22 -48.37
C PRO A 41 13.11 -5.09 -46.80
N ALA A 42 13.23 -6.26 -46.16
CA ALA A 42 13.39 -6.60 -44.73
C ALA A 42 14.39 -5.75 -43.88
N PRO A 43 14.24 -5.74 -42.53
CA PRO A 43 15.08 -4.93 -41.65
C PRO A 43 16.45 -5.58 -41.37
N GLU A 44 17.51 -4.80 -41.62
CA GLU A 44 18.88 -5.09 -41.17
C GLU A 44 19.01 -4.99 -39.65
N ALA A 45 19.80 -5.90 -39.09
CA ALA A 45 20.22 -5.91 -37.69
C ALA A 45 21.18 -4.76 -37.40
N VAL A 46 20.91 -4.01 -36.33
CA VAL A 46 21.80 -2.96 -35.81
C VAL A 46 22.54 -3.49 -34.57
N PRO A 47 23.88 -3.33 -34.48
CA PRO A 47 24.73 -4.03 -33.52
C PRO A 47 24.72 -3.42 -32.11
N SER A 48 25.03 -4.28 -31.13
CA SER A 48 25.34 -3.97 -29.73
C SER A 48 26.43 -2.90 -29.59
N PRO A 49 26.31 -1.94 -28.66
CA PRO A 49 27.42 -1.08 -28.30
C PRO A 49 28.37 -1.79 -27.32
N GLU A 50 29.65 -1.73 -27.68
CA GLU A 50 30.81 -2.22 -26.95
C GLU A 50 31.02 -1.50 -25.61
N THR A 51 31.55 -2.26 -24.66
CA THR A 51 32.11 -1.83 -23.37
C THR A 51 33.35 -0.95 -23.54
N PRO A 52 33.51 0.12 -22.73
CA PRO A 52 34.84 0.63 -22.42
C PRO A 52 35.36 0.08 -21.08
N GLU A 53 36.66 -0.15 -21.12
CA GLU A 53 37.51 -0.85 -20.18
C GLU A 53 37.70 -0.16 -18.82
N SER A 54 38.19 -0.99 -17.91
CA SER A 54 38.68 -0.72 -16.56
C SER A 54 39.70 0.42 -16.45
N VAL A 55 39.53 1.27 -15.44
CA VAL A 55 40.64 2.02 -14.82
C VAL A 55 40.74 1.61 -13.35
N THR A 56 41.92 1.15 -12.98
CA THR A 56 42.36 0.66 -11.68
C THR A 56 42.72 1.78 -10.70
N GLU A 57 42.30 1.58 -9.44
CA GLU A 57 43.06 1.72 -8.19
C GLU A 57 43.52 3.10 -7.67
N ALA A 58 43.02 3.46 -6.46
CA ALA A 58 43.85 3.91 -5.33
C ALA A 58 43.05 3.92 -4.01
N ALA A 59 43.62 3.28 -2.98
CA ALA A 59 43.08 3.14 -1.62
C ALA A 59 43.22 4.42 -0.76
N PRO A 60 42.47 4.56 0.37
CA PRO A 60 42.49 5.74 1.24
C PRO A 60 43.36 5.56 2.50
N THR A 61 43.91 6.65 3.01
CA THR A 61 44.53 6.74 4.36
C THR A 61 44.21 8.11 5.01
N PRO A 62 44.32 8.26 6.35
CA PRO A 62 43.16 8.60 7.17
C PRO A 62 43.40 9.80 8.12
N ALA A 63 42.42 10.00 9.03
CA ALA A 63 42.48 10.67 10.35
C ALA A 63 41.81 12.06 10.45
N PRO A 64 41.42 12.54 11.66
CA PRO A 64 41.46 11.89 12.99
C PRO A 64 40.12 11.90 13.75
N ALA A 65 40.13 11.20 14.90
CA ALA A 65 39.02 10.99 15.81
C ALA A 65 38.96 11.99 16.99
N ALA A 66 37.72 12.17 17.48
CA ALA A 66 37.30 12.44 18.87
C ALA A 66 37.52 13.89 19.43
N PRO A 67 36.73 14.38 20.43
CA PRO A 67 36.35 13.62 21.63
C PRO A 67 34.88 13.66 22.08
N LYS A 68 34.59 12.66 22.92
CA LYS A 68 33.43 12.46 23.79
C LYS A 68 33.33 13.56 24.85
N ALA A 69 32.10 13.96 25.20
CA ALA A 69 31.82 14.59 26.48
C ALA A 69 30.39 14.28 26.97
N SER A 70 30.29 13.39 27.94
CA SER A 70 29.37 13.41 29.06
C SER A 70 30.04 12.56 30.14
N PRO A 71 30.03 13.00 31.41
CA PRO A 71 28.94 12.51 32.25
C PRO A 71 28.52 13.41 33.43
N ARG A 72 27.41 12.98 34.05
CA ARG A 72 27.13 12.95 35.51
C ARG A 72 26.23 14.04 36.14
N PRO A 73 25.60 13.74 37.30
CA PRO A 73 24.15 13.88 37.51
C PRO A 73 23.80 14.84 38.66
N LEU A 74 22.52 15.14 38.86
CA LEU A 74 22.05 15.75 40.10
C LEU A 74 20.89 14.94 40.68
N GLU A 75 21.11 14.52 41.92
CA GLU A 75 20.18 13.83 42.81
C GLU A 75 19.08 14.75 43.36
N ALA A 76 18.08 14.05 43.89
CA ALA A 76 16.85 14.44 44.57
C ALA A 76 16.90 15.62 45.55
N LYS A 77 15.74 16.28 45.69
CA LYS A 77 15.18 16.65 47.01
C LYS A 77 13.67 16.48 47.04
N ASP A 78 13.24 15.73 48.04
CA ASP A 78 11.91 15.69 48.62
C ASP A 78 11.32 17.08 48.88
N GLN A 79 10.00 17.19 48.74
CA GLN A 79 9.15 17.79 49.78
C GLN A 79 7.68 17.45 49.55
N ALA A 80 7.16 16.63 50.47
CA ALA A 80 5.75 16.43 50.72
C ALA A 80 5.09 17.75 51.19
N LYS A 81 3.87 18.00 50.72
CA LYS A 81 2.89 18.86 51.39
C LYS A 81 1.50 18.25 51.29
N GLU A 82 1.07 17.79 52.45
CA GLU A 82 -0.27 17.39 52.85
C GLU A 82 -1.18 18.62 52.97
N LYS A 83 -2.42 18.53 52.45
CA LYS A 83 -3.65 19.14 53.00
C LYS A 83 -4.85 18.59 52.22
N THR A 84 -5.61 17.67 52.82
CA THR A 84 -6.91 17.92 53.51
C THR A 84 -8.09 17.89 52.55
N GLU A 85 -8.81 16.77 52.53
CA GLU A 85 -10.24 16.76 52.19
C GLU A 85 -11.01 15.77 53.08
N SER A 86 -12.25 16.16 53.35
CA SER A 86 -13.10 15.89 54.51
C SER A 86 -13.74 14.49 54.57
N PRO A 87 -14.25 14.05 55.76
CA PRO A 87 -14.76 12.71 55.99
C PRO A 87 -16.18 12.45 55.43
N PRO A 88 -16.58 11.18 55.24
CA PRO A 88 -17.90 10.81 54.75
C PRO A 88 -18.96 10.87 55.86
N PRO A 89 -20.23 11.20 55.56
CA PRO A 89 -21.30 11.16 56.55
C PRO A 89 -21.80 9.74 56.80
N ALA A 90 -22.05 9.46 58.09
CA ALA A 90 -22.59 8.23 58.66
C ALA A 90 -24.10 8.03 58.37
N PRO A 91 -24.65 6.80 58.55
CA PRO A 91 -25.97 6.42 58.05
C PRO A 91 -27.10 6.82 59.00
N ALA A 92 -28.27 7.13 58.43
CA ALA A 92 -29.52 7.40 59.14
C ALA A 92 -30.37 6.11 59.34
N PRO A 93 -31.27 6.09 60.34
CA PRO A 93 -31.83 4.85 60.92
C PRO A 93 -33.01 4.26 60.14
N VAL A 94 -33.06 2.93 60.13
CA VAL A 94 -34.13 2.10 59.55
C VAL A 94 -35.37 2.14 60.46
N LYS A 95 -36.51 2.58 59.92
CA LYS A 95 -37.85 2.39 60.50
C LYS A 95 -38.42 1.06 60.01
N GLN A 96 -39.02 0.31 60.94
CA GLN A 96 -39.87 -0.85 60.67
C GLN A 96 -41.27 -0.38 60.27
N GLU A 97 -41.81 -0.93 59.19
CA GLU A 97 -43.24 -0.90 58.86
C GLU A 97 -43.68 -2.30 58.38
N GLU A 98 -44.90 -2.65 58.77
CA GLU A 98 -45.57 -3.95 58.74
C GLU A 98 -46.09 -4.40 57.35
N PRO A 99 -46.52 -5.67 57.17
CA PRO A 99 -46.48 -6.36 55.89
C PRO A 99 -47.65 -6.00 54.95
N GLN A 100 -47.32 -5.75 53.68
CA GLN A 100 -48.29 -5.60 52.60
C GLN A 100 -48.43 -6.90 51.80
N THR A 101 -49.69 -7.27 51.59
CA THR A 101 -50.22 -8.42 50.85
C THR A 101 -49.63 -8.54 49.44
N ALA A 102 -49.12 -9.72 49.10
CA ALA A 102 -48.56 -10.04 47.79
C ALA A 102 -49.62 -10.05 46.68
N VAL A 103 -49.42 -9.20 45.67
CA VAL A 103 -50.02 -9.37 44.34
C VAL A 103 -48.89 -9.87 43.45
N VAL A 104 -49.00 -11.10 42.95
CA VAL A 104 -48.00 -11.70 42.05
C VAL A 104 -48.18 -11.10 40.66
N GLU A 105 -47.44 -10.05 40.38
CA GLU A 105 -47.23 -9.54 39.02
C GLU A 105 -46.16 -10.40 38.34
N VAL A 106 -46.55 -11.16 37.33
CA VAL A 106 -45.62 -11.95 36.51
C VAL A 106 -44.81 -10.98 35.66
N ALA A 107 -43.53 -10.81 36.00
CA ALA A 107 -42.61 -9.98 35.24
C ALA A 107 -42.54 -10.43 33.76
N PRO A 108 -42.54 -9.51 32.79
CA PRO A 108 -42.34 -9.86 31.39
C PRO A 108 -40.96 -10.49 31.19
N PRO A 109 -40.81 -11.44 30.24
CA PRO A 109 -39.54 -12.10 29.99
C PRO A 109 -38.46 -11.07 29.62
N PRO A 110 -37.20 -11.29 30.02
CA PRO A 110 -36.10 -10.39 29.66
C PRO A 110 -36.01 -10.28 28.13
N PRO A 111 -35.68 -9.10 27.60
CA PRO A 111 -35.46 -8.95 26.17
C PRO A 111 -34.35 -9.91 25.72
N PRO A 112 -34.43 -10.46 24.49
CA PRO A 112 -33.37 -11.31 23.96
C PRO A 112 -32.03 -10.55 24.03
N PRO A 113 -30.90 -11.27 24.23
CA PRO A 113 -29.60 -10.64 24.28
C PRO A 113 -29.39 -9.82 23.02
N VAL A 114 -29.08 -8.54 23.20
CA VAL A 114 -28.64 -7.65 22.12
C VAL A 114 -27.39 -8.30 21.54
N VAL A 115 -27.47 -8.79 20.31
CA VAL A 115 -26.29 -9.20 19.56
C VAL A 115 -25.51 -7.91 19.31
N VAL A 116 -24.52 -7.65 20.14
CA VAL A 116 -23.55 -6.59 19.90
C VAL A 116 -22.78 -7.05 18.68
N GLU A 117 -23.14 -6.57 17.49
CA GLU A 117 -22.30 -6.77 16.31
C GLU A 117 -20.91 -6.23 16.66
N SER A 118 -19.96 -7.15 16.85
CA SER A 118 -18.55 -6.81 16.98
C SER A 118 -18.18 -6.06 15.71
N GLY A 119 -17.79 -4.80 15.85
CA GLY A 119 -17.36 -3.97 14.72
C GLY A 119 -16.26 -4.64 13.88
N PRO A 120 -15.96 -4.07 12.70
CA PRO A 120 -15.03 -4.67 11.74
C PRO A 120 -13.70 -5.04 12.40
N GLN A 121 -13.30 -6.30 12.23
CA GLN A 121 -12.05 -6.83 12.79
C GLN A 121 -10.88 -6.45 11.88
N ILE A 122 -10.31 -5.26 12.12
CA ILE A 122 -9.16 -4.73 11.38
C ILE A 122 -7.87 -5.37 11.92
N PRO A 123 -7.00 -5.95 11.07
CA PRO A 123 -5.77 -6.59 11.52
C PRO A 123 -4.80 -5.58 12.14
N SER A 124 -4.11 -5.98 13.19
CA SER A 124 -3.10 -5.13 13.82
C SER A 124 -1.88 -4.96 12.91
N THR A 125 -1.42 -3.71 12.76
CA THR A 125 -0.21 -3.37 11.99
C THR A 125 1.04 -3.24 12.86
N GLN A 126 0.96 -3.56 14.16
CA GLN A 126 2.08 -3.36 15.09
C GLN A 126 3.33 -4.14 14.69
N ALA A 127 3.20 -5.44 14.41
CA ALA A 127 4.33 -6.29 14.03
C ALA A 127 5.01 -5.78 12.74
N TRP A 128 4.20 -5.31 11.79
CA TRP A 128 4.69 -4.68 10.56
C TRP A 128 5.42 -3.38 10.83
N ASN A 129 4.85 -2.52 11.67
CA ASN A 129 5.46 -1.26 12.06
C ASN A 129 6.82 -1.46 12.74
N GLU A 130 6.95 -2.47 13.61
CA GLU A 130 8.22 -2.81 14.25
C GLU A 130 9.28 -3.29 13.25
N LEU A 131 8.89 -4.11 12.26
CA LEU A 131 9.79 -4.54 11.19
C LEU A 131 10.25 -3.35 10.33
N LEU A 132 9.31 -2.49 9.94
CA LEU A 132 9.61 -1.29 9.16
C LEU A 132 10.57 -0.36 9.90
N ASN A 133 10.31 -0.05 11.18
CA ASN A 133 11.19 0.81 11.97
C ASN A 133 12.61 0.24 12.12
N LYS A 134 12.74 -1.08 12.15
CA LYS A 134 14.02 -1.77 12.34
C LYS A 134 14.82 -1.89 11.04
N HIS A 135 14.15 -2.17 9.93
CA HIS A 135 14.80 -2.57 8.67
C HIS A 135 14.64 -1.58 7.53
N VAL A 136 13.92 -0.48 7.74
CA VAL A 136 13.81 0.61 6.76
C VAL A 136 14.41 1.88 7.36
N SER A 137 15.41 2.43 6.68
CA SER A 137 16.09 3.65 7.13
C SER A 137 15.15 4.86 7.08
N ALA A 138 15.53 5.94 7.74
CA ALA A 138 14.82 7.22 7.64
C ALA A 138 14.77 7.80 6.20
N THR A 139 15.67 7.35 5.32
CA THR A 139 15.69 7.71 3.89
C THR A 139 14.97 6.68 2.99
N GLY A 140 14.35 5.66 3.59
CA GLY A 140 13.56 4.63 2.90
C GLY A 140 14.38 3.52 2.23
N LYS A 141 15.65 3.35 2.62
CA LYS A 141 16.48 2.20 2.21
C LYS A 141 16.08 0.95 3.00
N VAL A 142 15.97 -0.19 2.31
CA VAL A 142 15.43 -1.42 2.85
C VAL A 142 16.54 -2.44 3.11
N SER A 143 16.66 -2.92 4.34
CA SER A 143 17.55 -4.03 4.70
C SER A 143 16.88 -5.37 4.39
N TYR A 144 16.98 -5.83 3.13
CA TYR A 144 16.42 -7.13 2.73
C TYR A 144 17.03 -8.30 3.50
N ARG A 145 18.33 -8.24 3.80
CA ARG A 145 18.99 -9.20 4.70
C ARG A 145 18.37 -9.20 6.11
N GLY A 146 18.03 -8.04 6.63
CA GLY A 146 17.37 -7.91 7.93
C GLY A 146 15.97 -8.52 7.95
N PHE A 147 15.19 -8.28 6.90
CA PHE A 147 13.89 -8.94 6.70
C PHE A 147 14.01 -10.46 6.54
N GLN A 148 15.04 -10.95 5.83
CA GLN A 148 15.32 -12.38 5.69
C GLN A 148 15.63 -13.04 7.05
N GLN A 149 16.35 -12.35 7.94
CA GLN A 149 16.64 -12.83 9.30
C GLN A 149 15.41 -12.86 10.20
N GLU A 150 14.42 -11.99 9.96
CA GLU A 150 13.16 -11.95 10.70
C GLU A 150 11.98 -12.48 9.87
N ALA A 151 12.24 -13.40 8.95
CA ALA A 151 11.24 -13.95 8.03
C ALA A 151 10.02 -14.53 8.74
N ALA A 152 10.19 -15.14 9.93
CA ALA A 152 9.07 -15.64 10.73
C ALA A 152 8.14 -14.52 11.23
N LYS A 153 8.70 -13.37 11.62
CA LYS A 153 7.92 -12.21 12.06
C LYS A 153 7.21 -11.54 10.89
N LEU A 154 7.89 -11.45 9.74
CA LEU A 154 7.27 -10.97 8.50
C LEU A 154 6.11 -11.90 8.11
N GLN A 155 6.33 -13.20 8.09
CA GLN A 155 5.30 -14.19 7.78
C GLN A 155 4.10 -14.08 8.72
N GLY A 156 4.32 -13.91 10.02
CA GLY A 156 3.22 -13.70 10.98
C GLY A 156 2.33 -12.50 10.64
N PHE A 157 2.90 -11.39 10.15
CA PHE A 157 2.10 -10.27 9.68
C PHE A 157 1.35 -10.58 8.37
N LEU A 158 1.97 -11.30 7.43
CA LEU A 158 1.29 -11.71 6.19
C LEU A 158 0.12 -12.67 6.46
N ASP A 159 0.27 -13.57 7.44
CA ASP A 159 -0.78 -14.48 7.88
C ASP A 159 -1.94 -13.72 8.53
N GLU A 160 -1.64 -12.69 9.33
CA GLU A 160 -2.63 -11.78 9.92
C GLU A 160 -3.45 -11.04 8.83
N LEU A 161 -2.78 -10.53 7.79
CA LEU A 161 -3.48 -9.95 6.63
C LEU A 161 -4.33 -10.99 5.90
N ALA A 162 -3.81 -12.21 5.74
CA ALA A 162 -4.50 -13.27 5.03
C ALA A 162 -5.77 -13.75 5.77
N ALA A 163 -5.75 -13.74 7.11
CA ALA A 163 -6.88 -14.10 7.95
C ALA A 163 -7.97 -13.01 7.97
N HIS A 164 -7.60 -11.73 7.76
CA HIS A 164 -8.51 -10.59 7.88
C HIS A 164 -8.54 -9.73 6.61
N PRO A 165 -9.03 -10.27 5.47
CA PRO A 165 -9.18 -9.47 4.25
C PRO A 165 -10.23 -8.36 4.42
N PRO A 166 -10.12 -7.23 3.67
CA PRO A 166 -11.01 -6.09 3.88
C PRO A 166 -12.48 -6.42 3.61
N GLN A 167 -13.35 -6.08 4.55
CA GLN A 167 -14.78 -6.33 4.45
C GLN A 167 -15.52 -5.13 3.84
N LYS A 168 -16.74 -5.36 3.32
CA LYS A 168 -17.52 -4.36 2.58
C LYS A 168 -17.82 -3.11 3.42
N ASP A 169 -18.05 -3.29 4.70
CA ASP A 169 -18.41 -2.28 5.70
C ASP A 169 -17.20 -1.53 6.28
N TRP A 170 -15.96 -1.97 6.01
CA TRP A 170 -14.79 -1.24 6.48
C TRP A 170 -14.74 0.18 5.93
N PRO A 171 -14.32 1.17 6.74
CA PRO A 171 -14.06 2.53 6.27
C PRO A 171 -13.09 2.52 5.09
N ARG A 172 -13.29 3.45 4.15
CA ARG A 172 -12.44 3.60 2.95
C ARG A 172 -10.96 3.69 3.32
N ALA A 173 -10.63 4.45 4.37
CA ALA A 173 -9.25 4.64 4.81
C ALA A 173 -8.62 3.32 5.33
N GLU A 174 -9.37 2.50 6.06
CA GLU A 174 -8.88 1.21 6.55
C GLU A 174 -8.62 0.22 5.42
N LYS A 175 -9.52 0.17 4.43
CA LYS A 175 -9.31 -0.65 3.22
C LYS A 175 -8.05 -0.23 2.47
N MET A 176 -7.85 1.08 2.28
CA MET A 176 -6.70 1.62 1.55
C MET A 176 -5.40 1.34 2.31
N ALA A 177 -5.38 1.57 3.63
CA ALA A 177 -4.23 1.28 4.47
C ALA A 177 -3.87 -0.21 4.44
N TYR A 178 -4.86 -1.10 4.52
CA TYR A 178 -4.65 -2.54 4.37
C TYR A 178 -3.95 -2.88 3.05
N TRP A 179 -4.46 -2.40 1.92
CA TRP A 179 -3.92 -2.75 0.60
C TRP A 179 -2.51 -2.18 0.37
N ILE A 180 -2.22 -0.97 0.86
CA ILE A 180 -0.87 -0.39 0.82
C ILE A 180 0.10 -1.25 1.64
N ASN A 181 -0.28 -1.62 2.86
CA ASN A 181 0.57 -2.46 3.72
C ASN A 181 0.77 -3.85 3.11
N ALA A 182 -0.28 -4.46 2.55
CA ALA A 182 -0.20 -5.75 1.89
C ALA A 182 0.77 -5.69 0.71
N TYR A 183 0.61 -4.73 -0.21
CA TYR A 183 1.53 -4.56 -1.34
C TYR A 183 2.98 -4.47 -0.87
N ASN A 184 3.28 -3.56 0.06
CA ASN A 184 4.65 -3.33 0.52
C ASN A 184 5.25 -4.55 1.25
N ALA A 185 4.47 -5.20 2.11
CA ALA A 185 4.94 -6.37 2.85
C ALA A 185 5.19 -7.57 1.93
N PHE A 186 4.32 -7.82 0.94
CA PHE A 186 4.52 -8.89 -0.04
C PHE A 186 5.64 -8.57 -1.04
N THR A 187 5.86 -7.31 -1.42
CA THR A 187 7.04 -6.92 -2.22
C THR A 187 8.32 -7.20 -1.44
N ILE A 188 8.38 -6.83 -0.15
CA ILE A 188 9.53 -7.14 0.70
C ILE A 188 9.74 -8.64 0.84
N LYS A 189 8.66 -9.41 1.07
CA LYS A 189 8.71 -10.87 1.14
C LYS A 189 9.30 -11.48 -0.12
N LEU A 190 8.84 -11.04 -1.30
CA LEU A 190 9.31 -11.54 -2.59
C LEU A 190 10.82 -11.35 -2.75
N VAL A 191 11.33 -10.16 -2.43
CA VAL A 191 12.77 -9.86 -2.55
C VAL A 191 13.56 -10.58 -1.46
N ALA A 192 13.11 -10.57 -0.21
CA ALA A 192 13.81 -11.19 0.92
C ALA A 192 13.95 -12.72 0.76
N ASP A 193 12.95 -13.38 0.18
CA ASP A 193 13.00 -14.82 -0.11
C ASP A 193 14.06 -15.19 -1.15
N GLN A 194 14.35 -14.27 -2.07
CA GLN A 194 15.30 -14.49 -3.17
C GLN A 194 16.66 -13.85 -2.91
N TYR A 195 16.80 -13.10 -1.81
CA TYR A 195 17.99 -12.32 -1.52
C TYR A 195 19.24 -13.21 -1.31
N PRO A 196 20.41 -12.91 -1.92
CA PRO A 196 20.73 -11.68 -2.66
C PRO A 196 20.39 -11.74 -4.16
N ILE A 197 19.76 -10.67 -4.66
CA ILE A 197 19.56 -10.37 -6.09
C ILE A 197 19.96 -8.92 -6.37
N LYS A 198 20.24 -8.56 -7.62
CA LYS A 198 20.62 -7.17 -7.98
C LYS A 198 19.40 -6.31 -8.27
N SER A 199 18.39 -6.90 -8.88
CA SER A 199 17.13 -6.24 -9.21
C SER A 199 15.97 -7.20 -8.96
N ILE A 200 14.84 -6.65 -8.52
CA ILE A 200 13.57 -7.40 -8.51
C ILE A 200 13.20 -7.91 -9.93
N ARG A 201 13.65 -7.22 -11.00
CA ARG A 201 13.43 -7.65 -12.40
C ARG A 201 14.21 -8.91 -12.78
N ASP A 202 15.18 -9.34 -11.99
CA ASP A 202 15.87 -10.61 -12.23
C ASP A 202 14.94 -11.81 -11.96
N LEU A 203 13.81 -11.59 -11.27
CA LEU A 203 12.83 -12.61 -10.94
C LEU A 203 11.80 -12.79 -12.06
N HIS A 204 11.32 -14.02 -12.21
CA HIS A 204 10.18 -14.37 -13.08
C HIS A 204 10.29 -13.84 -14.52
N GLY A 205 11.49 -13.89 -15.11
CA GLY A 205 11.71 -13.43 -16.49
C GLY A 205 11.39 -11.95 -16.70
N GLY A 206 11.60 -11.10 -15.70
CA GLY A 206 11.35 -9.66 -15.79
C GLY A 206 9.97 -9.20 -15.36
N ASN A 207 9.08 -10.12 -14.97
CA ASN A 207 7.67 -9.81 -14.65
C ASN A 207 7.24 -10.28 -13.24
N PRO A 208 7.99 -9.94 -12.17
CA PRO A 208 7.70 -10.42 -10.82
C PRO A 208 6.32 -10.00 -10.30
N TRP A 209 5.82 -8.83 -10.70
CA TRP A 209 4.55 -8.29 -10.21
C TRP A 209 3.31 -9.00 -10.75
N GLN A 210 3.42 -9.72 -11.87
CA GLN A 210 2.28 -10.40 -12.50
C GLN A 210 2.02 -11.81 -11.94
N VAL A 211 2.96 -12.36 -11.17
CA VAL A 211 2.82 -13.71 -10.61
C VAL A 211 1.81 -13.72 -9.48
N LYS A 212 0.82 -14.61 -9.55
CA LYS A 212 -0.19 -14.80 -8.50
C LYS A 212 0.30 -15.78 -7.44
N TRP A 213 0.56 -15.27 -6.24
CA TRP A 213 1.02 -16.08 -5.09
C TRP A 213 0.58 -15.51 -3.74
N ILE A 214 0.03 -14.29 -3.73
CA ILE A 214 -0.38 -13.58 -2.51
C ILE A 214 -1.77 -14.06 -2.11
N LYS A 215 -1.85 -14.91 -1.10
CA LYS A 215 -3.13 -15.42 -0.60
C LYS A 215 -3.70 -14.49 0.46
N LEU A 216 -4.87 -13.92 0.19
CA LEU A 216 -5.62 -13.08 1.14
C LEU A 216 -7.07 -13.55 1.18
N GLY A 217 -7.50 -14.07 2.33
CA GLY A 217 -8.75 -14.82 2.43
C GLY A 217 -8.79 -16.03 1.50
N SER A 218 -9.86 -16.15 0.73
CA SER A 218 -10.04 -17.22 -0.27
C SER A 218 -9.45 -16.90 -1.65
N ALA A 219 -8.95 -15.68 -1.86
CA ALA A 219 -8.45 -15.22 -3.14
C ALA A 219 -6.92 -15.26 -3.21
N THR A 220 -6.39 -15.32 -4.43
CA THR A 220 -4.95 -15.25 -4.70
C THR A 220 -4.68 -14.13 -5.69
N TYR A 221 -3.77 -13.24 -5.32
CA TYR A 221 -3.45 -12.02 -6.02
C TYR A 221 -2.00 -12.03 -6.50
N SER A 222 -1.73 -11.19 -7.50
CA SER A 222 -0.39 -10.68 -7.78
C SER A 222 -0.22 -9.26 -7.22
N LEU A 223 1.02 -8.76 -7.15
CA LEU A 223 1.27 -7.36 -6.77
C LEU A 223 0.59 -6.40 -7.75
N ASP A 224 0.64 -6.73 -9.04
CA ASP A 224 0.00 -5.96 -10.12
C ASP A 224 -1.51 -5.86 -9.90
N GLN A 225 -2.19 -6.94 -9.51
CA GLN A 225 -3.63 -6.87 -9.21
C GLN A 225 -3.92 -5.99 -7.99
N ILE A 226 -3.10 -6.06 -6.94
CA ILE A 226 -3.28 -5.20 -5.76
C ILE A 226 -3.15 -3.72 -6.14
N GLU A 227 -2.17 -3.37 -6.97
CA GLU A 227 -1.94 -1.98 -7.38
C GLU A 227 -2.97 -1.50 -8.42
N ASN A 228 -3.09 -2.23 -9.53
CA ASN A 228 -3.76 -1.76 -10.75
C ASN A 228 -5.23 -2.15 -10.83
N GLU A 229 -5.68 -3.21 -10.16
CA GLU A 229 -7.10 -3.64 -10.14
C GLU A 229 -7.82 -3.25 -8.85
N ILE A 230 -7.08 -2.95 -7.78
CA ILE A 230 -7.64 -2.60 -6.47
C ILE A 230 -7.28 -1.17 -6.08
N LEU A 231 -6.02 -0.88 -5.79
CA LEU A 231 -5.62 0.40 -5.19
C LEU A 231 -5.97 1.59 -6.08
N ARG A 232 -5.43 1.63 -7.30
CA ARG A 232 -5.60 2.74 -8.24
C ARG A 232 -7.08 2.97 -8.61
N PRO A 233 -7.84 1.97 -9.10
CA PRO A 233 -9.21 2.21 -9.56
C PRO A 233 -10.22 2.44 -8.44
N GLN A 234 -10.08 1.79 -7.27
CA GLN A 234 -11.07 1.92 -6.20
C GLN A 234 -10.88 3.21 -5.39
N PHE A 235 -9.64 3.63 -5.15
CA PHE A 235 -9.36 4.81 -4.33
C PHE A 235 -9.19 6.08 -5.15
N ARG A 236 -8.68 5.99 -6.39
CA ARG A 236 -8.50 7.15 -7.29
C ARG A 236 -7.70 8.28 -6.62
N ASP A 237 -6.64 7.90 -5.92
CA ASP A 237 -5.77 8.80 -5.17
C ASP A 237 -4.34 8.68 -5.70
N ALA A 238 -3.87 9.72 -6.37
CA ALA A 238 -2.55 9.73 -7.00
C ALA A 238 -1.38 9.58 -6.00
N ARG A 239 -1.61 9.81 -4.70
CA ARG A 239 -0.60 9.65 -3.64
C ARG A 239 -0.23 8.18 -3.41
N ILE A 240 -1.03 7.23 -3.91
CA ILE A 240 -0.73 5.78 -3.88
C ILE A 240 0.66 5.50 -4.45
N HIS A 241 1.04 6.19 -5.54
CA HIS A 241 2.33 6.01 -6.20
C HIS A 241 3.53 6.31 -5.30
N PHE A 242 3.35 7.09 -4.23
CA PHE A 242 4.40 7.39 -3.25
C PHE A 242 4.29 6.56 -1.96
N ALA A 243 3.25 5.73 -1.86
CA ALA A 243 2.95 4.90 -0.71
C ALA A 243 3.28 3.42 -0.96
N VAL A 244 3.25 2.98 -2.22
CA VAL A 244 3.68 1.64 -2.63
C VAL A 244 5.11 1.68 -3.16
N ASN A 245 5.93 0.70 -2.78
CA ASN A 245 7.32 0.59 -3.18
C ASN A 245 7.57 -0.72 -3.93
N CYS A 246 8.08 -0.62 -5.14
CA CYS A 246 8.35 -1.71 -6.08
C CYS A 246 9.75 -2.35 -5.91
N ALA A 247 10.45 -2.11 -4.80
CA ALA A 247 11.82 -2.54 -4.51
C ALA A 247 12.94 -1.99 -5.40
N ALA A 248 12.66 -1.02 -6.29
CA ALA A 248 13.67 -0.40 -7.13
C ALA A 248 14.24 0.88 -6.48
N LYS A 249 15.50 1.19 -6.76
CA LYS A 249 16.21 2.38 -6.25
C LYS A 249 15.60 3.69 -6.71
N SER A 250 15.00 3.74 -7.90
CA SER A 250 14.24 4.90 -8.37
C SER A 250 12.77 4.92 -7.90
N CYS A 251 12.31 3.89 -7.19
CA CYS A 251 10.96 3.84 -6.63
C CYS A 251 10.85 4.81 -5.44
N PRO A 252 9.67 5.40 -5.16
CA PRO A 252 9.50 6.28 -4.01
C PRO A 252 9.94 5.61 -2.70
N PRO A 253 10.64 6.34 -1.81
CA PRO A 253 11.16 5.76 -0.57
C PRO A 253 10.07 5.06 0.24
N LEU A 254 10.34 3.82 0.66
CA LEU A 254 9.42 3.09 1.52
C LEU A 254 9.35 3.79 2.89
N LEU A 255 8.13 4.03 3.36
CA LEU A 255 7.94 4.61 4.68
C LEU A 255 8.30 3.59 5.77
N ASN A 256 9.10 3.99 6.75
CA ASN A 256 9.48 3.16 7.90
C ASN A 256 8.39 3.05 8.98
N GLN A 257 7.12 3.21 8.60
CA GLN A 257 5.95 3.19 9.46
C GLN A 257 4.78 2.56 8.71
N ALA A 258 4.01 1.71 9.38
CA ALA A 258 2.83 1.09 8.80
C ALA A 258 1.69 2.13 8.60
N PHE A 259 0.90 1.95 7.54
CA PHE A 259 -0.30 2.75 7.33
C PHE A 259 -1.45 2.24 8.22
N THR A 260 -2.23 3.15 8.78
CA THR A 260 -3.49 2.87 9.50
C THR A 260 -4.57 3.81 8.97
N GLY A 261 -5.85 3.44 9.04
CA GLY A 261 -6.91 4.33 8.55
C GLY A 261 -6.89 5.69 9.24
N ALA A 262 -6.61 5.74 10.54
CA ALA A 262 -6.51 6.97 11.32
C ALA A 262 -5.40 7.94 10.86
N GLN A 263 -4.30 7.43 10.29
CA GLN A 263 -3.15 8.24 9.88
C GLN A 263 -2.97 8.32 8.36
N LEU A 264 -3.81 7.63 7.59
CA LEU A 264 -3.63 7.42 6.16
C LEU A 264 -3.37 8.72 5.40
N ASP A 265 -4.29 9.68 5.46
CA ASP A 265 -4.19 10.92 4.69
C ASP A 265 -2.94 11.73 5.04
N GLN A 266 -2.61 11.83 6.34
CA GLN A 266 -1.41 12.51 6.80
C GLN A 266 -0.14 11.85 6.24
N LEU A 267 -0.10 10.51 6.24
CA LEU A 267 1.05 9.76 5.75
C LEU A 267 1.19 9.86 4.22
N LEU A 268 0.07 9.79 3.49
CA LEU A 268 0.04 9.95 2.04
C LEU A 268 0.52 11.35 1.62
N ASP A 269 0.02 12.41 2.26
CA ASP A 269 0.46 13.78 1.98
C ASP A 269 1.93 13.99 2.34
N ARG A 270 2.38 13.43 3.47
CA ARG A 270 3.78 13.49 3.88
C ARG A 270 4.69 12.84 2.84
N GLN A 271 4.34 11.63 2.37
CA GLN A 271 5.11 10.91 1.36
C GLN A 271 5.12 11.64 0.02
N ALA A 272 3.96 12.16 -0.44
CA ALA A 272 3.88 12.93 -1.67
C ALA A 272 4.77 14.18 -1.62
N ARG A 273 4.68 14.94 -0.53
CA ARG A 273 5.47 16.17 -0.33
C ARG A 273 6.95 15.85 -0.20
N ALA A 274 7.33 14.78 0.50
CA ALA A 274 8.72 14.36 0.62
C ALA A 274 9.30 13.91 -0.73
N PHE A 275 8.59 13.07 -1.49
CA PHE A 275 9.07 12.56 -2.76
C PHE A 275 9.22 13.67 -3.81
N ILE A 276 8.19 14.50 -3.99
CA ILE A 276 8.17 15.57 -5.01
C ILE A 276 9.32 16.56 -4.79
N ASN A 277 9.68 16.85 -3.53
CA ASN A 277 10.75 17.79 -3.20
C ASN A 277 12.13 17.13 -2.99
N ASN A 278 12.28 15.84 -3.32
CA ASN A 278 13.55 15.15 -3.16
C ASN A 278 14.41 15.27 -4.42
N ALA A 279 15.55 15.97 -4.28
CA ALA A 279 16.51 16.23 -5.36
C ALA A 279 17.10 14.97 -6.03
N GLN A 280 17.10 13.83 -5.33
CA GLN A 280 17.53 12.56 -5.92
C GLN A 280 16.57 12.09 -7.02
N TYR A 281 15.28 12.36 -6.87
CA TYR A 281 14.23 11.87 -7.78
C TYR A 281 13.71 12.97 -8.71
N ASN A 282 13.78 14.24 -8.29
CA ASN A 282 13.13 15.35 -8.97
C ASN A 282 14.00 16.61 -8.91
N SER A 283 14.20 17.26 -10.04
CA SER A 283 14.76 18.60 -10.15
C SER A 283 13.66 19.54 -10.61
N ILE A 284 13.25 20.47 -9.74
CA ILE A 284 12.11 21.35 -10.00
C ILE A 284 12.57 22.81 -9.99
N SER A 285 12.36 23.50 -11.10
CA SER A 285 12.44 24.96 -11.21
C SER A 285 11.14 25.53 -11.78
N ALA A 286 11.01 26.86 -11.79
CA ALA A 286 9.82 27.52 -12.33
C ALA A 286 9.54 27.15 -13.80
N LYS A 287 10.58 26.99 -14.64
CA LYS A 287 10.44 26.84 -16.11
C LYS A 287 10.84 25.48 -16.65
N GLN A 288 11.58 24.70 -15.89
CA GLN A 288 12.08 23.39 -16.30
C GLN A 288 11.97 22.42 -15.12
N ILE A 289 11.34 21.28 -15.35
CA ILE A 289 11.23 20.21 -14.36
C ILE A 289 11.74 18.91 -14.98
N GLU A 290 12.60 18.22 -14.25
CA GLU A 290 13.09 16.89 -14.60
C GLU A 290 12.74 15.94 -13.45
N ILE A 291 11.72 15.11 -13.65
CA ILE A 291 11.05 14.36 -12.58
C ILE A 291 11.12 12.85 -12.81
N SER A 292 10.80 12.05 -11.79
CA SER A 292 10.82 10.59 -11.90
C SER A 292 9.91 10.04 -13.02
N LYS A 293 10.30 8.93 -13.67
CA LYS A 293 9.48 8.23 -14.69
C LYS A 293 8.12 7.78 -14.18
N ILE A 294 7.90 7.70 -12.86
CA ILE A 294 6.57 7.35 -12.33
C ILE A 294 5.50 8.38 -12.77
N PHE A 295 5.87 9.64 -12.94
CA PHE A 295 4.96 10.68 -13.42
C PHE A 295 4.62 10.52 -14.92
N GLU A 296 5.47 9.82 -15.68
CA GLU A 296 5.22 9.45 -17.07
C GLU A 296 4.33 8.20 -17.14
N TRP A 297 4.72 7.12 -16.45
CA TRP A 297 4.02 5.84 -16.50
C TRP A 297 2.59 5.90 -15.96
N TYR A 298 2.37 6.72 -14.93
CA TYR A 298 1.08 6.89 -14.29
C TYR A 298 0.45 8.27 -14.55
N ALA A 299 0.79 8.91 -15.68
CA ALA A 299 0.32 10.25 -16.02
C ALA A 299 -1.20 10.42 -15.90
N ALA A 300 -1.97 9.39 -16.24
CA ALA A 300 -3.44 9.41 -16.15
C ALA A 300 -3.96 9.62 -14.71
N ASP A 301 -3.22 9.16 -13.70
CA ASP A 301 -3.64 9.27 -12.30
C ASP A 301 -3.34 10.67 -11.74
N PHE A 302 -2.29 11.32 -12.25
CA PHE A 302 -1.88 12.67 -11.84
C PHE A 302 -2.66 13.78 -12.54
N GLY A 303 -3.24 13.51 -13.71
CA GLY A 303 -3.92 14.53 -14.51
C GLY A 303 -2.95 15.58 -15.05
N ASN A 304 -3.23 16.87 -14.83
CA ASN A 304 -2.29 17.92 -15.20
C ASN A 304 -1.08 17.89 -14.26
N ILE A 305 0.07 17.45 -14.78
CA ILE A 305 1.27 17.22 -13.98
C ILE A 305 1.77 18.49 -13.26
N VAL A 306 1.73 19.65 -13.91
CA VAL A 306 2.19 20.91 -13.31
C VAL A 306 1.25 21.36 -12.20
N GLU A 307 -0.05 21.21 -12.38
CA GLU A 307 -1.05 21.52 -11.35
C GLU A 307 -0.90 20.58 -10.15
N TYR A 308 -0.75 19.28 -10.41
CA TYR A 308 -0.55 18.27 -9.37
C TYR A 308 0.72 18.54 -8.55
N LEU A 309 1.87 18.71 -9.21
CA LEU A 309 3.13 18.98 -8.53
C LEU A 309 3.07 20.25 -7.69
N ASN A 310 2.38 21.30 -8.17
CA ASN A 310 2.21 22.56 -7.43
C ASN A 310 1.41 22.43 -6.12
N GLN A 311 0.71 21.33 -5.86
CA GLN A 311 0.05 21.07 -4.57
C GLN A 311 1.08 20.77 -3.45
N TYR A 312 2.22 20.21 -3.85
CA TYR A 312 3.23 19.66 -2.94
C TYR A 312 4.61 20.32 -3.06
N SER A 313 4.95 20.85 -4.24
CA SER A 313 6.27 21.43 -4.51
C SER A 313 6.52 22.69 -3.67
N GLN A 314 7.75 22.83 -3.19
CA GLN A 314 8.25 24.04 -2.54
C GLN A 314 8.55 25.16 -3.55
N THR A 315 8.74 24.80 -4.82
CA THR A 315 8.99 25.75 -5.91
C THR A 315 7.74 25.87 -6.77
N LYS A 316 7.26 27.11 -6.98
CA LYS A 316 6.12 27.33 -7.88
C LYS A 316 6.54 27.05 -9.33
N ILE A 317 5.90 26.05 -9.95
CA ILE A 317 6.11 25.66 -11.35
C ILE A 317 5.16 26.48 -12.23
N GLU A 318 5.69 27.08 -13.29
CA GLU A 318 4.91 27.83 -14.28
C GLU A 318 4.07 26.87 -15.14
N PRO A 319 2.86 27.25 -15.57
CA PRO A 319 1.98 26.37 -16.36
C PRO A 319 2.59 25.79 -17.64
N LYS A 320 3.59 26.46 -18.22
CA LYS A 320 4.28 26.05 -19.46
C LYS A 320 5.70 25.54 -19.21
N ALA A 321 6.02 25.13 -17.97
CA ALA A 321 7.33 24.56 -17.68
C ALA A 321 7.62 23.36 -18.59
N LYS A 322 8.84 23.27 -19.09
CA LYS A 322 9.31 22.11 -19.85
C LYS A 322 9.42 20.92 -18.90
N VAL A 323 8.73 19.83 -19.23
CA VAL A 323 8.76 18.58 -18.45
C VAL A 323 9.65 17.57 -19.16
N THR A 324 10.61 17.00 -18.44
CA THR A 324 11.41 15.85 -18.85
C THR A 324 11.43 14.81 -17.73
N TYR A 325 11.81 13.58 -18.06
CA TYR A 325 11.81 12.46 -17.11
C TYR A 325 13.22 11.91 -16.92
N LYS A 326 13.59 11.63 -15.67
CA LYS A 326 14.88 11.01 -15.32
C LYS A 326 14.91 9.54 -15.72
N GLU A 327 16.08 8.95 -15.89
CA GLU A 327 16.22 7.50 -16.05
C GLU A 327 15.83 6.73 -14.77
N TYR A 328 15.38 5.49 -14.94
CA TYR A 328 14.87 4.66 -13.85
C TYR A 328 15.83 3.51 -13.52
N ASP A 329 16.40 3.57 -12.32
CA ASP A 329 17.34 2.58 -11.78
C ASP A 329 16.56 1.45 -11.09
N TRP A 330 16.61 0.27 -11.72
CA TRP A 330 15.96 -0.96 -11.25
C TRP A 330 16.79 -1.75 -10.24
N SER A 331 17.99 -1.30 -9.86
CA SER A 331 18.73 -1.94 -8.75
C SER A 331 17.92 -1.85 -7.45
N LEU A 332 18.17 -2.76 -6.50
CA LEU A 332 17.45 -2.77 -5.23
C LEU A 332 17.62 -1.45 -4.45
N ASN A 333 16.57 -1.00 -3.77
CA ASN A 333 16.58 0.17 -2.88
C ASN A 333 17.12 -0.16 -1.48
N GLU A 334 18.33 -0.69 -1.41
CA GLU A 334 19.08 -0.93 -0.17
C GLU A 334 20.17 0.14 0.10
#